data_AF-A0A946C1I2-F1
#
_entry.id   AF-A0A946C1I2-F1
#
_cell.length_a   1.000
_cell.length_b   1.000
_cell.length_c   1.000
_cell.angle_alpha   90.00
_cell.angle_beta   90.00
_cell.angle_gamma   90.00
#
_symmetry.space_group_name_H-M   'P 1'
#
loop_
_entity.id
_entity.type
_entity.pdbx_description
1 polymer ?
#
loop_
_entity_poly.entity_id
_entity_poly.type
_entity_poly.pdbx_seq_one_letter_code
_entity_poly.pdbx_strand_id
1 'polypeptide(L)'
;MPKKTKNKKSENEKSILGKNAIFTPNVINDIHIKSQLGRYRMRGMALMKKIPHWDDLTFLPGTLTRFVIEGYREKCETKTVIGPNCKNPVKLDIPIYITSMSFGALSYEAKTALARGATMAGSATCSGEGGMIPDERRYSELWYYQCIQSRYGFNPHHAQLADGIEVFIGQGQKVGMGGHLMGQKVTDQVAEMRSLPAGIDQRSPARHPDWLGPDDLALKVEELRELTDNQVPIQLKLGAAKVYDDVRMAAKCNPDSIYLDCMEGSTGAGPHIAAANTGIPGIAAVREARRALDDVGKTGEVSLVFAGGIRDGADMAKALALGADAIAVGTGALIALNCNKDIPEADFEKELGVSAGDCYHCHTGRCPVGVATQDPKLRKRLNPDDAALRVYNYLHSMTLEAQLLARACGKTNIHSLEPEDLAALTMEASALAKVPLAGTDYTVGVDNFHSI
;
A
#
# COMPACT_ATOMS: atom_id res chain seq x y z
N MET A 1 -38.61 -30.77 21.41
CA MET A 1 -37.46 -31.70 21.47
C MET A 1 -37.79 -32.93 20.64
N PRO A 2 -36.88 -33.56 19.86
CA PRO A 2 -35.47 -33.26 19.52
C PRO A 2 -35.22 -33.03 18.00
N LYS A 3 -34.40 -32.04 17.64
CA LYS A 3 -33.05 -32.20 17.04
C LYS A 3 -32.89 -33.37 16.04
N LYS A 4 -32.96 -33.09 14.73
CA LYS A 4 -32.21 -33.88 13.74
C LYS A 4 -30.75 -33.41 13.75
N THR A 5 -29.96 -34.05 14.61
CA THR A 5 -28.50 -33.98 14.64
C THR A 5 -27.89 -34.67 13.42
N LYS A 6 -26.89 -33.98 12.84
CA LYS A 6 -25.69 -34.47 12.13
C LYS A 6 -25.57 -36.00 11.97
N ASN A 7 -25.48 -36.47 10.72
CA ASN A 7 -24.32 -37.17 10.14
C ASN A 7 -24.71 -37.93 8.87
N LYS A 8 -24.24 -37.46 7.72
CA LYS A 8 -23.86 -38.31 6.58
C LYS A 8 -22.54 -37.79 5.99
N LYS A 9 -21.51 -37.72 6.85
CA LYS A 9 -20.12 -37.89 6.42
C LYS A 9 -19.83 -39.39 6.53
N SER A 10 -20.16 -40.15 5.50
CA SER A 10 -19.58 -41.46 5.19
C SER A 10 -20.33 -42.03 4.00
N GLU A 11 -19.73 -41.96 2.80
CA GLU A 11 -19.90 -42.99 1.75
C GLU A 11 -19.09 -42.79 0.46
N ASN A 12 -18.00 -42.02 0.42
CA ASN A 12 -17.10 -42.00 -0.77
C ASN A 12 -15.60 -41.80 -0.48
N GLU A 13 -15.11 -42.18 0.71
CA GLU A 13 -13.66 -42.24 1.00
C GLU A 13 -13.10 -43.65 0.81
N LYS A 14 -13.34 -44.27 -0.36
CA LYS A 14 -12.78 -45.60 -0.66
C LYS A 14 -12.09 -45.64 -2.03
N SER A 15 -11.19 -44.68 -2.28
CA SER A 15 -10.03 -44.78 -3.20
C SER A 15 -9.33 -43.40 -3.34
N ILE A 16 -9.05 -42.71 -2.23
CA ILE A 16 -8.30 -41.44 -2.28
C ILE A 16 -6.84 -41.76 -1.93
N LEU A 17 -5.96 -41.75 -2.92
CA LEU A 17 -4.51 -41.97 -2.74
C LEU A 17 -3.83 -40.82 -1.97
N GLY A 18 -4.43 -39.63 -1.97
CA GLY A 18 -3.92 -38.43 -1.30
C GLY A 18 -4.47 -37.15 -1.93
N LYS A 19 -3.96 -36.00 -1.50
CA LYS A 19 -4.23 -34.70 -2.13
C LYS A 19 -3.06 -34.34 -3.05
N ASN A 20 -3.34 -33.99 -4.30
CA ASN A 20 -2.30 -33.55 -5.22
C ASN A 20 -1.74 -32.19 -4.78
N ALA A 21 -0.44 -32.12 -4.53
CA ALA A 21 0.24 -30.91 -4.07
C ALA A 21 0.42 -29.85 -5.19
N ILE A 22 0.46 -30.28 -6.45
CA ILE A 22 0.68 -29.41 -7.63
C ILE A 22 -0.68 -28.95 -8.18
N PHE A 23 -1.56 -29.91 -8.50
CA PHE A 23 -2.90 -29.64 -9.03
C PHE A 23 -3.94 -29.74 -7.91
N THR A 24 -3.92 -28.76 -7.01
CA THR A 24 -4.95 -28.65 -5.97
C THR A 24 -6.33 -28.40 -6.60
N PRO A 25 -7.46 -28.72 -5.92
CA PRO A 25 -8.80 -28.43 -6.44
C PRO A 25 -9.00 -26.97 -6.88
N ASN A 26 -8.38 -26.01 -6.17
CA ASN A 26 -8.43 -24.59 -6.55
C ASN A 26 -7.69 -24.33 -7.87
N VAL A 27 -6.52 -24.95 -8.08
CA VAL A 27 -5.76 -24.86 -9.32
C VAL A 27 -6.51 -25.51 -10.48
N ILE A 28 -7.08 -26.69 -10.27
CA ILE A 28 -7.90 -27.39 -11.28
C ILE A 28 -9.12 -26.55 -11.68
N ASN A 29 -9.84 -25.99 -10.71
CA ASN A 29 -10.96 -25.11 -10.97
C ASN A 29 -10.55 -23.86 -11.76
N ASP A 30 -9.42 -23.23 -11.39
CA ASP A 30 -8.91 -22.09 -12.13
C ASP A 30 -8.51 -22.46 -13.57
N ILE A 31 -7.96 -23.67 -13.81
CA ILE A 31 -7.68 -24.17 -15.16
C ILE A 31 -8.97 -24.34 -15.97
N HIS A 32 -10.02 -24.94 -15.40
CA HIS A 32 -11.31 -25.09 -16.08
C HIS A 32 -11.96 -23.74 -16.42
N ILE A 33 -11.90 -22.77 -15.49
CA ILE A 33 -12.41 -21.42 -15.75
C ILE A 33 -11.60 -20.76 -16.87
N LYS A 34 -10.27 -20.81 -16.83
CA LYS A 34 -9.40 -20.20 -17.85
C LYS A 34 -9.55 -20.87 -19.22
N SER A 35 -9.76 -22.19 -19.27
CA SER A 35 -9.96 -22.89 -20.55
C SER A 35 -11.27 -22.49 -21.23
N GLN A 36 -12.31 -22.14 -20.45
CA GLN A 36 -13.55 -21.58 -20.97
C GLN A 36 -13.41 -20.10 -21.35
N LEU A 37 -12.66 -19.30 -20.58
CA LEU A 37 -12.49 -17.86 -20.81
C LEU A 37 -11.52 -17.52 -21.95
N GLY A 38 -10.50 -18.36 -22.20
CA GLY A 38 -9.43 -18.07 -23.16
C GLY A 38 -8.46 -16.97 -22.74
N ARG A 39 -8.49 -16.53 -21.47
CA ARG A 39 -7.67 -15.44 -20.93
C ARG A 39 -7.45 -15.58 -19.42
N TYR A 40 -6.51 -14.81 -18.87
CA TYR A 40 -6.30 -14.74 -17.41
C TYR A 40 -7.45 -14.00 -16.71
N ARG A 41 -7.64 -14.30 -15.42
CA ARG A 41 -8.68 -13.67 -14.59
C ARG A 41 -8.20 -12.35 -14.01
N MET A 42 -9.13 -11.41 -13.86
CA MET A 42 -8.92 -10.15 -13.16
C MET A 42 -9.39 -10.26 -11.72
N ARG A 43 -8.72 -9.59 -10.79
CA ARG A 43 -9.19 -9.43 -9.41
C ARG A 43 -8.72 -8.12 -8.80
N GLY A 44 -9.33 -7.75 -7.68
CA GLY A 44 -8.78 -6.77 -6.74
C GLY A 44 -8.08 -7.45 -5.55
N MET A 45 -7.68 -6.64 -4.57
CA MET A 45 -7.03 -7.05 -3.31
C MET A 45 -5.58 -7.54 -3.48
N ALA A 46 -4.86 -7.65 -2.35
CA ALA A 46 -3.48 -8.14 -2.25
C ALA A 46 -3.31 -9.60 -2.73
N LEU A 47 -2.07 -10.11 -2.71
CA LEU A 47 -1.80 -11.53 -2.95
C LEU A 47 -2.59 -12.45 -1.99
N MET A 48 -2.94 -13.64 -2.46
CA MET A 48 -3.58 -14.70 -1.64
C MET A 48 -2.56 -15.76 -1.18
N LYS A 49 -1.29 -15.60 -1.60
CA LYS A 49 -0.20 -16.53 -1.28
C LYS A 49 0.39 -16.15 0.07
N LYS A 50 0.64 -17.14 0.92
CA LYS A 50 1.40 -16.95 2.16
C LYS A 50 2.85 -16.67 1.83
N ILE A 51 3.37 -15.59 2.38
CA ILE A 51 4.77 -15.18 2.34
C ILE A 51 5.20 -14.81 3.76
N PRO A 52 6.51 -14.74 4.06
CA PRO A 52 7.00 -14.18 5.31
C PRO A 52 6.37 -12.81 5.57
N HIS A 53 5.88 -12.59 6.78
CA HIS A 53 5.08 -11.42 7.16
C HIS A 53 5.72 -10.68 8.32
N TRP A 54 5.27 -9.45 8.57
CA TRP A 54 5.62 -8.67 9.76
C TRP A 54 5.37 -9.40 11.08
N ASP A 55 4.43 -10.36 11.11
CA ASP A 55 4.13 -11.19 12.29
C ASP A 55 5.26 -12.16 12.64
N ASP A 56 6.16 -12.44 11.69
CA ASP A 56 7.35 -13.26 11.90
C ASP A 56 8.51 -12.46 12.53
N LEU A 57 8.27 -11.19 12.90
CA LEU A 57 9.19 -10.34 13.66
C LEU A 57 8.58 -9.95 15.01
N THR A 58 9.41 -9.85 16.04
CA THR A 58 9.02 -9.36 17.38
C THR A 58 9.93 -8.23 17.82
N PHE A 59 9.40 -7.33 18.67
CA PHE A 59 10.22 -6.34 19.36
C PHE A 59 10.93 -6.94 20.57
N LEU A 60 12.09 -6.38 20.90
CA LEU A 60 12.88 -6.66 22.09
C LEU A 60 12.77 -5.47 23.06
N PRO A 61 11.75 -5.43 23.94
CA PRO A 61 11.54 -4.31 24.84
C PRO A 61 12.64 -4.23 25.91
N GLY A 62 12.88 -3.02 26.41
CA GLY A 62 13.80 -2.78 27.51
C GLY A 62 13.30 -3.43 28.81
N THR A 63 14.23 -3.95 29.60
CA THR A 63 13.96 -4.44 30.96
C THR A 63 15.00 -3.88 31.94
N LEU A 64 16.26 -4.32 31.79
CA LEU A 64 17.41 -3.83 32.55
C LEU A 64 18.51 -3.22 31.66
N THR A 65 18.58 -3.64 30.39
CA THR A 65 19.60 -3.17 29.42
C THR A 65 19.32 -1.76 28.91
N ARG A 66 18.04 -1.34 28.94
CA ARG A 66 17.59 -0.01 28.57
C ARG A 66 16.38 0.37 29.44
N PHE A 67 16.34 1.61 29.90
CA PHE A 67 15.17 2.15 30.58
C PHE A 67 14.01 2.29 29.58
N VAL A 68 12.87 1.69 29.92
CA VAL A 68 11.62 1.90 29.19
C VAL A 68 11.02 3.26 29.55
N ILE A 69 10.26 3.80 28.62
CA ILE A 69 9.71 5.14 28.74
C ILE A 69 8.25 5.08 29.16
N GLU A 70 7.90 5.87 30.17
CA GLU A 70 6.56 5.87 30.76
C GLU A 70 5.56 6.65 29.88
N GLY A 71 4.59 5.94 29.30
CA GLY A 71 3.73 6.50 28.26
C GLY A 71 2.81 7.64 28.67
N TYR A 72 2.45 7.73 29.96
CA TYR A 72 1.64 8.84 30.48
C TYR A 72 2.46 10.06 30.92
N ARG A 73 3.80 9.94 31.06
CA ARG A 73 4.67 11.05 31.48
C ARG A 73 5.46 11.62 30.33
N GLU A 74 5.89 10.75 29.42
CA GLU A 74 6.85 11.08 28.38
C GLU A 74 6.22 10.98 26.98
N LYS A 75 6.49 12.00 26.18
CA LYS A 75 6.01 12.08 24.80
C LYS A 75 6.88 11.22 23.90
N CYS A 76 6.25 10.52 22.98
CA CYS A 76 6.92 9.86 21.87
C CYS A 76 6.61 10.64 20.59
N GLU A 77 7.59 11.31 19.98
CA GLU A 77 7.38 12.10 18.77
C GLU A 77 7.08 11.21 17.57
N THR A 78 6.07 11.60 16.79
CA THR A 78 5.57 10.87 15.61
C THR A 78 5.69 11.65 14.31
N LYS A 79 6.18 12.88 14.41
CA LYS A 79 6.27 13.79 13.28
C LYS A 79 7.21 13.24 12.22
N THR A 80 6.78 13.28 10.97
CA THR A 80 7.55 12.81 9.82
C THR A 80 7.66 13.91 8.78
N VAL A 81 8.85 14.06 8.20
CA VAL A 81 9.10 15.03 7.13
C VAL A 81 9.56 14.28 5.89
N ILE A 82 8.82 14.43 4.79
CA ILE A 82 9.13 13.83 3.50
C ILE A 82 9.71 14.92 2.59
N GLY A 83 10.89 14.64 2.02
CA GLY A 83 11.63 15.58 1.17
C GLY A 83 12.20 16.77 1.95
N PRO A 84 13.02 16.54 3.00
CA PRO A 84 13.47 17.59 3.94
C PRO A 84 14.24 18.75 3.28
N ASN A 85 14.82 18.52 2.10
CA ASN A 85 15.57 19.53 1.35
C ASN A 85 14.69 20.41 0.44
N CYS A 86 13.39 20.11 0.31
CA CYS A 86 12.45 20.96 -0.42
C CYS A 86 12.16 22.25 0.34
N LYS A 87 11.74 23.28 -0.40
CA LYS A 87 11.28 24.54 0.19
C LYS A 87 10.01 24.35 1.03
N ASN A 88 9.05 23.59 0.51
CA ASN A 88 7.83 23.19 1.21
C ASN A 88 7.80 21.66 1.30
N PRO A 89 8.51 21.07 2.29
CA PRO A 89 8.47 19.62 2.49
C PRO A 89 7.10 19.19 3.02
N VAL A 90 6.71 17.95 2.74
CA VAL A 90 5.47 17.39 3.30
C VAL A 90 5.72 17.02 4.76
N LYS A 91 5.03 17.70 5.67
CA LYS A 91 5.17 17.52 7.13
C LYS A 91 3.93 16.82 7.67
N LEU A 92 4.07 15.56 8.04
CA LEU A 92 3.02 14.76 8.65
C LEU A 92 3.14 14.81 10.17
N ASP A 93 2.02 14.92 10.89
CA ASP A 93 1.99 14.81 12.35
C ASP A 93 2.16 13.35 12.82
N ILE A 94 1.84 12.40 11.94
CA ILE A 94 1.96 10.96 12.14
C ILE A 94 2.79 10.33 11.00
N PRO A 95 3.47 9.18 11.21
CA PRO A 95 4.38 8.60 10.23
C PRO A 95 3.71 7.91 9.04
N ILE A 96 2.40 8.05 8.92
CA ILE A 96 1.58 7.27 8.00
C ILE A 96 0.70 8.19 7.17
N TYR A 97 0.56 7.88 5.89
CA TYR A 97 -0.37 8.57 4.99
C TYR A 97 -1.12 7.62 4.06
N ILE A 98 -2.20 8.12 3.46
CA ILE A 98 -3.06 7.32 2.59
C ILE A 98 -2.47 7.28 1.19
N THR A 99 -2.16 6.06 0.72
CA THR A 99 -1.56 5.84 -0.60
C THR A 99 -2.47 6.22 -1.76
N SER A 100 -1.86 6.35 -2.93
CA SER A 100 -2.43 6.65 -4.24
C SER A 100 -3.46 5.60 -4.66
N MET A 101 -4.73 6.00 -4.67
CA MET A 101 -5.85 5.19 -5.16
C MET A 101 -6.77 6.06 -6.01
N SER A 102 -7.00 5.66 -7.26
CA SER A 102 -7.66 6.52 -8.25
C SER A 102 -9.16 6.70 -8.03
N PHE A 103 -9.66 7.88 -8.37
CA PHE A 103 -11.06 8.01 -8.76
C PHE A 103 -11.35 7.16 -10.01
N GLY A 104 -12.50 6.51 -10.01
CA GLY A 104 -12.82 5.41 -10.92
C GLY A 104 -12.61 4.06 -10.25
N ALA A 105 -11.43 3.80 -9.67
CA ALA A 105 -11.24 2.61 -8.83
C ALA A 105 -12.04 2.72 -7.53
N LEU A 106 -11.99 3.88 -6.88
CA LEU A 106 -12.80 4.23 -5.72
C LEU A 106 -13.97 5.14 -6.11
N SER A 107 -15.03 5.10 -5.31
CA SER A 107 -16.14 6.04 -5.40
C SER A 107 -15.70 7.45 -4.96
N TYR A 108 -16.50 8.45 -5.35
CA TYR A 108 -16.31 9.83 -4.91
C TYR A 108 -16.38 9.95 -3.37
N GLU A 109 -17.33 9.24 -2.77
CA GLU A 109 -17.57 9.21 -1.33
C GLU A 109 -16.37 8.63 -0.59
N ALA A 110 -15.74 7.59 -1.12
CA ALA A 110 -14.52 7.04 -0.57
C ALA A 110 -13.35 8.03 -0.68
N LYS A 111 -13.16 8.68 -1.82
CA LYS A 111 -12.08 9.67 -2.04
C LYS A 111 -12.19 10.86 -1.08
N THR A 112 -13.40 11.40 -0.92
CA THR A 112 -13.67 12.52 -0.01
C THR A 112 -13.55 12.12 1.46
N ALA A 113 -14.01 10.93 1.84
CA ALA A 113 -13.85 10.40 3.19
C ALA A 113 -12.37 10.21 3.57
N LEU A 114 -11.56 9.67 2.65
CA LEU A 114 -10.11 9.50 2.87
C LEU A 114 -9.44 10.87 3.05
N ALA A 115 -9.76 11.85 2.20
CA ALA A 115 -9.23 13.21 2.32
C ALA A 115 -9.53 13.84 3.69
N ARG A 116 -10.79 13.81 4.12
CA ARG A 116 -11.21 14.32 5.44
C ARG A 116 -10.53 13.58 6.59
N GLY A 117 -10.51 12.25 6.54
CA GLY A 117 -9.92 11.42 7.59
C GLY A 117 -8.40 11.60 7.74
N ALA A 118 -7.67 11.77 6.63
CA ALA A 118 -6.23 12.05 6.67
C ALA A 118 -5.95 13.45 7.22
N THR A 119 -6.68 14.47 6.76
CA THR A 119 -6.53 15.84 7.27
C THR A 119 -6.79 15.91 8.78
N MET A 120 -7.84 15.25 9.28
CA MET A 120 -8.10 15.16 10.73
C MET A 120 -6.94 14.52 11.51
N ALA A 121 -6.18 13.62 10.88
CA ALA A 121 -5.06 12.92 11.47
C ALA A 121 -3.70 13.64 11.29
N GLY A 122 -3.68 14.82 10.65
CA GLY A 122 -2.44 15.53 10.30
C GLY A 122 -1.61 14.77 9.26
N SER A 123 -2.29 14.12 8.31
CA SER A 123 -1.72 13.22 7.32
C SER A 123 -2.07 13.63 5.89
N ALA A 124 -1.46 12.95 4.90
CA ALA A 124 -1.62 13.24 3.48
C ALA A 124 -2.50 12.20 2.75
N THR A 125 -3.02 12.61 1.60
CA THR A 125 -3.62 11.69 0.62
C THR A 125 -3.01 11.87 -0.76
N CYS A 126 -3.37 11.01 -1.71
CA CYS A 126 -2.93 11.11 -3.10
C CYS A 126 -4.08 10.89 -4.08
N SER A 127 -4.06 11.63 -5.19
CA SER A 127 -5.04 11.55 -6.28
C SER A 127 -5.19 10.13 -6.83
N GLY A 128 -4.09 9.39 -6.91
CA GLY A 128 -3.97 8.20 -7.72
C GLY A 128 -4.11 8.48 -9.22
N GLU A 129 -4.24 7.40 -9.98
CA GLU A 129 -4.25 7.38 -11.46
C GLU A 129 -5.48 8.02 -12.13
N GLY A 130 -6.35 8.73 -11.39
CA GLY A 130 -7.68 9.15 -11.84
C GLY A 130 -7.82 10.63 -12.18
N GLY A 131 -6.78 11.44 -11.96
CA GLY A 131 -6.88 12.89 -11.98
C GLY A 131 -7.41 13.48 -10.66
N MET A 132 -7.69 14.78 -10.65
CA MET A 132 -8.09 15.52 -9.45
C MET A 132 -9.60 15.66 -9.35
N ILE A 133 -10.20 15.21 -8.25
CA ILE A 133 -11.54 15.64 -7.86
C ILE A 133 -11.43 16.96 -7.07
N PRO A 134 -12.15 18.04 -7.44
CA PRO A 134 -12.06 19.31 -6.72
C PRO A 134 -12.32 19.21 -5.22
N ASP A 135 -13.32 18.41 -4.82
CA ASP A 135 -13.64 18.19 -3.41
C ASP A 135 -12.58 17.38 -2.67
N GLU A 136 -11.95 16.39 -3.31
CA GLU A 136 -10.81 15.68 -2.71
C GLU A 136 -9.69 16.67 -2.37
N ARG A 137 -9.30 17.52 -3.35
CA ARG A 137 -8.28 18.54 -3.11
C ARG A 137 -8.69 19.53 -2.01
N ARG A 138 -9.97 19.92 -1.96
CA ARG A 138 -10.50 20.85 -0.95
C ARG A 138 -10.42 20.28 0.46
N TYR A 139 -10.69 18.99 0.64
CA TYR A 139 -10.70 18.36 1.95
C TYR A 139 -9.31 17.88 2.40
N SER A 140 -8.38 17.65 1.46
CA SER A 140 -7.00 17.30 1.78
C SER A 140 -6.18 18.55 2.13
N GLU A 141 -5.64 18.60 3.34
CA GLU A 141 -4.67 19.63 3.72
C GLU A 141 -3.31 19.38 3.06
N LEU A 142 -2.87 18.12 3.04
CA LEU A 142 -1.67 17.66 2.32
C LEU A 142 -2.09 16.67 1.22
N TRP A 143 -1.73 16.98 -0.02
CA TRP A 143 -2.18 16.19 -1.17
C TRP A 143 -1.09 15.98 -2.21
N TYR A 144 -0.83 14.72 -2.53
CA TYR A 144 0.01 14.33 -3.65
C TYR A 144 -0.81 14.22 -4.95
N TYR A 145 -0.22 14.71 -6.03
CA TYR A 145 -0.76 14.52 -7.38
C TYR A 145 0.07 13.53 -8.19
N GLN A 146 -0.58 12.47 -8.67
CA GLN A 146 0.11 11.37 -9.33
C GLN A 146 0.23 11.57 -10.85
N CYS A 147 1.45 11.43 -11.36
CA CYS A 147 1.79 11.45 -12.78
C CYS A 147 2.06 10.03 -13.28
N ILE A 148 1.13 9.46 -14.05
CA ILE A 148 1.17 8.06 -14.51
C ILE A 148 1.55 7.94 -15.99
N GLN A 149 1.91 6.73 -16.43
CA GLN A 149 2.34 6.44 -17.81
C GLN A 149 1.35 6.98 -18.87
N SER A 150 0.05 6.82 -18.65
CA SER A 150 -1.00 7.24 -19.60
C SER A 150 -1.36 8.72 -19.55
N ARG A 151 -0.88 9.47 -18.54
CA ARG A 151 -1.28 10.87 -18.28
C ARG A 151 -2.79 11.09 -18.15
N TYR A 152 -3.55 10.07 -17.73
CA TYR A 152 -4.99 10.19 -17.57
C TYR A 152 -5.35 11.28 -16.57
N GLY A 153 -6.09 12.28 -17.03
CA GLY A 153 -6.51 13.42 -16.21
C GLY A 153 -5.34 14.21 -15.61
N PHE A 154 -4.13 14.09 -16.18
CA PHE A 154 -2.97 14.89 -15.78
C PHE A 154 -3.13 16.31 -16.33
N ASN A 155 -3.21 17.28 -15.43
CA ASN A 155 -3.35 18.68 -15.75
C ASN A 155 -2.26 19.47 -15.02
N PRO A 156 -1.39 20.21 -15.74
CA PRO A 156 -0.37 21.06 -15.13
C PRO A 156 -0.89 22.02 -14.06
N HIS A 157 -2.09 22.58 -14.26
CA HIS A 157 -2.72 23.47 -13.28
C HIS A 157 -3.13 22.75 -11.99
N HIS A 158 -3.47 21.46 -12.07
CA HIS A 158 -3.74 20.67 -10.86
C HIS A 158 -2.46 20.28 -10.14
N ALA A 159 -1.38 20.02 -10.89
CA ALA A 159 -0.06 19.75 -10.31
C ALA A 159 0.46 20.94 -9.48
N GLN A 160 0.21 22.16 -9.94
CA GLN A 160 0.55 23.39 -9.21
C GLN A 160 -0.23 23.57 -7.89
N LEU A 161 -1.35 22.86 -7.69
CA LEU A 161 -2.11 22.88 -6.45
C LEU A 161 -1.66 21.82 -5.44
N ALA A 162 -0.78 20.90 -5.85
CA ALA A 162 -0.35 19.78 -5.03
C ALA A 162 0.72 20.19 -4.01
N ASP A 163 0.75 19.48 -2.88
CA ASP A 163 1.79 19.62 -1.85
C ASP A 163 2.94 18.64 -2.09
N GLY A 164 2.81 17.77 -3.10
CA GLY A 164 3.85 16.88 -3.61
C GLY A 164 3.42 16.24 -4.93
N ILE A 165 4.39 15.85 -5.76
CA ILE A 165 4.12 15.14 -7.01
C ILE A 165 4.63 13.71 -6.89
N GLU A 166 3.81 12.74 -7.27
CA GLU A 166 4.22 11.33 -7.32
C GLU A 166 4.35 10.86 -8.77
N VAL A 167 5.56 10.52 -9.20
CA VAL A 167 5.81 9.87 -10.49
C VAL A 167 5.62 8.37 -10.33
N PHE A 168 4.57 7.83 -10.96
CA PHE A 168 4.19 6.44 -10.83
C PHE A 168 4.96 5.55 -11.81
N ILE A 169 5.98 4.85 -11.31
CA ILE A 169 6.78 3.93 -12.10
C ILE A 169 6.20 2.50 -11.98
N GLY A 170 5.75 2.11 -10.78
CA GLY A 170 5.13 0.80 -10.57
C GLY A 170 4.37 0.67 -9.25
N GLN A 171 3.66 -0.46 -9.09
CA GLN A 171 2.99 -0.86 -7.85
C GLN A 171 3.23 -2.35 -7.56
N GLY A 172 3.14 -2.73 -6.29
CA GLY A 172 3.52 -4.06 -5.82
C GLY A 172 2.65 -5.20 -6.35
N GLN A 173 1.34 -4.99 -6.50
CA GLN A 173 0.45 -6.04 -7.00
C GLN A 173 0.84 -6.48 -8.43
N LYS A 174 1.27 -5.56 -9.28
CA LYS A 174 1.48 -5.79 -10.72
C LYS A 174 2.75 -5.08 -11.20
N VAL A 175 3.88 -5.46 -10.61
CA VAL A 175 5.19 -4.87 -10.94
C VAL A 175 5.49 -5.10 -12.43
N GLY A 176 5.96 -4.06 -13.12
CA GLY A 176 6.22 -4.09 -14.56
C GLY A 176 4.99 -3.96 -15.45
N MET A 177 3.84 -3.55 -14.89
CA MET A 177 2.59 -3.34 -15.65
C MET A 177 1.94 -1.99 -15.28
N GLY A 178 1.12 -1.47 -16.19
CA GLY A 178 0.32 -0.27 -15.95
C GLY A 178 -1.00 -0.53 -15.21
N GLY A 179 -1.64 0.56 -14.77
CA GLY A 179 -2.98 0.57 -14.21
C GLY A 179 -4.06 -0.10 -15.06
N HIS A 180 -5.10 -0.58 -14.39
CA HIS A 180 -6.28 -1.18 -15.01
C HIS A 180 -7.55 -0.59 -14.40
N LEU A 181 -8.47 -0.15 -15.24
CA LEU A 181 -9.82 0.21 -14.84
C LEU A 181 -10.82 -0.43 -15.80
N MET A 182 -11.70 -1.27 -15.27
CA MET A 182 -12.68 -1.99 -16.09
C MET A 182 -13.76 -1.03 -16.62
N GLY A 183 -14.22 -1.24 -17.85
CA GLY A 183 -15.16 -0.38 -18.57
C GLY A 183 -16.48 -0.15 -17.84
N GLN A 184 -16.96 -1.15 -17.09
CA GLN A 184 -18.14 -1.02 -16.22
C GLN A 184 -18.00 0.04 -15.10
N LYS A 185 -16.78 0.50 -14.83
CA LYS A 185 -16.47 1.57 -13.88
C LYS A 185 -16.06 2.87 -14.57
N VAL A 186 -16.04 2.89 -15.90
CA VAL A 186 -15.79 4.08 -16.71
C VAL A 186 -17.14 4.70 -17.06
N THR A 187 -17.73 5.35 -16.06
CA THR A 187 -18.91 6.21 -16.23
C THR A 187 -18.56 7.46 -17.01
N ASP A 188 -19.55 8.22 -17.49
CA ASP A 188 -19.32 9.46 -18.23
C ASP A 188 -18.45 10.45 -17.45
N GLN A 189 -18.65 10.55 -16.14
CA GLN A 189 -17.82 11.39 -15.27
C GLN A 189 -16.34 10.94 -15.25
N VAL A 190 -16.09 9.63 -15.16
CA VAL A 190 -14.72 9.08 -15.16
C VAL A 190 -14.09 9.20 -16.55
N ALA A 191 -14.88 9.00 -17.60
CA ALA A 191 -14.50 9.18 -18.99
C ALA A 191 -14.06 10.62 -19.28
N GLU A 192 -14.86 11.61 -18.87
CA GLU A 192 -14.57 13.03 -19.02
C GLU A 192 -13.26 13.42 -18.34
N MET A 193 -13.07 13.04 -17.07
CA MET A 193 -11.84 13.32 -16.34
C MET A 193 -10.59 12.72 -17.00
N ARG A 194 -10.74 11.60 -17.71
CA ARG A 194 -9.62 10.90 -18.36
C ARG A 194 -9.49 11.19 -19.85
N SER A 195 -10.40 11.99 -20.43
CA SER A 195 -10.49 12.25 -21.87
C SER A 195 -10.58 10.96 -22.70
N LEU A 196 -11.39 10.00 -22.23
CA LEU A 196 -11.57 8.69 -22.87
C LEU A 196 -13.06 8.34 -23.03
N PRO A 197 -13.44 7.45 -23.97
CA PRO A 197 -14.83 7.01 -24.10
C PRO A 197 -15.32 6.21 -22.88
N ALA A 198 -16.60 6.38 -22.52
CA ALA A 198 -17.26 5.63 -21.48
C ALA A 198 -17.42 4.14 -21.83
N GLY A 199 -17.46 3.28 -20.81
CA GLY A 199 -17.72 1.85 -20.97
C GLY A 199 -16.55 0.99 -21.48
N ILE A 200 -15.39 1.59 -21.79
CA ILE A 200 -14.23 0.86 -22.33
C ILE A 200 -13.21 0.54 -21.24
N ASP A 201 -12.70 -0.69 -21.22
CA ASP A 201 -11.59 -1.09 -20.35
C ASP A 201 -10.35 -0.21 -20.61
N GLN A 202 -9.85 0.44 -19.57
CA GLN A 202 -8.65 1.26 -19.63
C GLN A 202 -7.46 0.46 -19.11
N ARG A 203 -6.42 0.37 -19.95
CA ARG A 203 -5.15 -0.26 -19.61
C ARG A 203 -4.05 0.75 -19.86
N SER A 204 -3.34 1.12 -18.80
CA SER A 204 -2.21 2.03 -18.93
C SER A 204 -1.02 1.29 -19.56
N PRO A 205 -0.18 1.97 -20.36
CA PRO A 205 1.10 1.44 -20.79
C PRO A 205 1.96 1.02 -19.59
N ALA A 206 2.84 0.04 -19.78
CA ALA A 206 3.74 -0.43 -18.74
C ALA A 206 4.90 0.55 -18.45
N ARG A 207 5.25 1.39 -19.43
CA ARG A 207 6.31 2.41 -19.33
C ARG A 207 5.75 3.78 -19.68
N HIS A 208 6.36 4.81 -19.11
CA HIS A 208 6.13 6.16 -19.57
C HIS A 208 6.60 6.31 -21.02
N PRO A 209 5.87 7.05 -21.86
CA PRO A 209 6.24 7.23 -23.27
C PRO A 209 7.40 8.20 -23.46
N ASP A 210 7.70 9.03 -22.46
CA ASP A 210 8.59 10.19 -22.53
C ASP A 210 9.94 10.02 -21.81
N TRP A 211 10.20 8.83 -21.24
CA TRP A 211 11.53 8.48 -20.73
C TRP A 211 11.81 6.99 -20.90
N LEU A 212 13.05 6.63 -21.26
CA LEU A 212 13.45 5.24 -21.52
C LEU A 212 14.42 4.68 -20.47
N GLY A 213 15.08 5.55 -19.72
CA GLY A 213 16.02 5.18 -18.67
C GLY A 213 16.15 6.25 -17.58
N PRO A 214 17.06 6.05 -16.62
CA PRO A 214 17.25 6.97 -15.49
C PRO A 214 17.64 8.39 -15.91
N ASP A 215 18.45 8.55 -16.95
CA ASP A 215 18.90 9.88 -17.40
C ASP A 215 17.70 10.71 -17.90
N ASP A 216 16.81 10.09 -18.69
CA ASP A 216 15.55 10.72 -19.12
C ASP A 216 14.59 10.94 -17.94
N LEU A 217 14.57 10.02 -16.96
CA LEU A 217 13.77 10.18 -15.74
C LEU A 217 14.24 11.36 -14.90
N ALA A 218 15.55 11.63 -14.84
CA ALA A 218 16.09 12.81 -14.18
C ALA A 218 15.57 14.10 -14.84
N LEU A 219 15.56 14.16 -16.18
CA LEU A 219 14.96 15.28 -16.91
C LEU A 219 13.46 15.41 -16.63
N LYS A 220 12.73 14.30 -16.48
CA LYS A 220 11.32 14.34 -16.09
C LYS A 220 11.12 14.88 -14.66
N VAL A 221 12.01 14.52 -13.73
CA VAL A 221 11.99 15.07 -12.37
C VAL A 221 12.24 16.57 -12.42
N GLU A 222 13.21 17.03 -13.21
CA GLU A 222 13.49 18.47 -13.42
C GLU A 222 12.27 19.20 -14.02
N GLU A 223 11.64 18.66 -15.06
CA GLU A 223 10.42 19.23 -15.65
C GLU A 223 9.29 19.42 -14.62
N LEU A 224 9.09 18.43 -13.74
CA LEU A 224 8.07 18.51 -12.68
C LEU A 224 8.46 19.48 -11.56
N ARG A 225 9.76 19.63 -11.28
CA ARG A 225 10.27 20.67 -10.37
C ARG A 225 10.01 22.05 -10.95
N GLU A 226 10.30 22.28 -12.23
CA GLU A 226 10.00 23.55 -12.91
C GLU A 226 8.51 23.86 -12.90
N LEU A 227 7.67 22.87 -13.19
CA LEU A 227 6.21 23.02 -13.17
C LEU A 227 5.68 23.51 -11.81
N THR A 228 6.37 23.18 -10.72
CA THR A 228 5.98 23.49 -9.34
C THR A 228 6.85 24.58 -8.70
N ASP A 229 7.61 25.34 -9.50
CA ASP A 229 8.55 26.38 -9.04
C ASP A 229 9.52 25.89 -7.94
N ASN A 230 9.90 24.61 -8.03
CA ASN A 230 10.73 23.88 -7.06
C ASN A 230 10.24 24.03 -5.60
N GLN A 231 8.93 24.16 -5.41
CA GLN A 231 8.34 24.39 -4.10
C GLN A 231 8.08 23.09 -3.35
N VAL A 232 7.67 22.03 -4.04
CA VAL A 232 7.12 20.81 -3.43
C VAL A 232 7.97 19.57 -3.75
N PRO A 233 7.92 18.52 -2.92
CA PRO A 233 8.67 17.29 -3.15
C PRO A 233 8.19 16.50 -4.37
N ILE A 234 9.15 15.92 -5.08
CA ILE A 234 8.95 14.92 -6.13
C ILE A 234 9.25 13.53 -5.57
N GLN A 235 8.25 12.66 -5.58
CA GLN A 235 8.30 11.27 -5.12
C GLN A 235 8.34 10.32 -6.31
N LEU A 236 9.27 9.35 -6.30
CA LEU A 236 9.29 8.26 -7.29
C LEU A 236 8.67 7.00 -6.69
N LYS A 237 7.56 6.54 -7.24
CA LYS A 237 6.86 5.33 -6.77
C LYS A 237 7.25 4.10 -7.58
N LEU A 238 8.04 3.22 -6.96
CA LEU A 238 8.58 1.99 -7.50
C LEU A 238 7.76 0.78 -7.04
N GLY A 239 7.65 -0.24 -7.91
CA GLY A 239 7.23 -1.58 -7.49
C GLY A 239 8.45 -2.39 -7.05
N ALA A 240 8.41 -3.05 -5.90
CA ALA A 240 9.57 -3.77 -5.37
C ALA A 240 9.92 -5.00 -6.22
N ALA A 241 11.00 -4.91 -7.01
CA ALA A 241 11.58 -6.04 -7.75
C ALA A 241 13.08 -6.14 -7.48
N LYS A 242 13.93 -5.48 -8.28
CA LYS A 242 15.38 -5.47 -8.06
C LYS A 242 15.76 -4.29 -7.17
N VAL A 243 15.23 -4.31 -5.95
CA VAL A 243 15.12 -3.13 -5.08
C VAL A 243 16.44 -2.40 -4.90
N TYR A 244 17.53 -3.11 -4.63
CA TYR A 244 18.84 -2.48 -4.42
C TYR A 244 19.29 -1.66 -5.64
N ASP A 245 19.22 -2.24 -6.84
CA ASP A 245 19.63 -1.58 -8.09
C ASP A 245 18.65 -0.46 -8.48
N ASP A 246 17.35 -0.74 -8.40
CA ASP A 246 16.28 0.18 -8.80
C ASP A 246 16.27 1.44 -7.92
N VAL A 247 16.44 1.29 -6.60
CA VAL A 247 16.52 2.43 -5.66
C VAL A 247 17.79 3.23 -5.87
N ARG A 248 18.93 2.57 -6.11
CA ARG A 248 20.19 3.24 -6.44
C ARG A 248 20.10 4.07 -7.71
N MET A 249 19.43 3.57 -8.74
CA MET A 249 19.19 4.30 -9.99
C MET A 249 18.19 5.45 -9.79
N ALA A 250 17.10 5.21 -9.05
CA ALA A 250 16.13 6.24 -8.73
C ALA A 250 16.73 7.40 -7.92
N ALA A 251 17.59 7.11 -6.94
CA ALA A 251 18.26 8.13 -6.13
C ALA A 251 19.15 9.08 -6.96
N LYS A 252 19.76 8.58 -8.05
CA LYS A 252 20.53 9.40 -8.99
C LYS A 252 19.68 10.37 -9.82
N CYS A 253 18.38 10.10 -9.94
CA CYS A 253 17.43 10.99 -10.62
C CYS A 253 17.03 12.22 -9.76
N ASN A 254 17.69 12.40 -8.60
CA ASN A 254 17.49 13.50 -7.66
C ASN A 254 16.03 13.72 -7.18
N PRO A 255 15.29 12.66 -6.80
CA PRO A 255 13.98 12.82 -6.17
C PRO A 255 14.12 13.28 -4.72
N ASP A 256 13.03 13.78 -4.14
CA ASP A 256 12.99 14.13 -2.72
C ASP A 256 12.54 12.94 -1.85
N SER A 257 11.86 11.97 -2.47
CA SER A 257 11.49 10.72 -1.81
C SER A 257 11.36 9.56 -2.80
N ILE A 258 11.58 8.35 -2.31
CA ILE A 258 11.35 7.11 -3.04
C ILE A 258 10.28 6.32 -2.29
N TYR A 259 9.19 6.03 -2.99
CA TYR A 259 8.12 5.18 -2.50
C TYR A 259 8.32 3.76 -3.01
N LEU A 260 8.34 2.79 -2.10
CA LEU A 260 8.51 1.38 -2.40
C LEU A 260 7.22 0.60 -2.14
N ASP A 261 6.52 0.21 -3.21
CA ASP A 261 5.29 -0.59 -3.17
C ASP A 261 5.63 -2.08 -3.30
N CYS A 262 5.55 -2.80 -2.19
CA CYS A 262 6.01 -4.19 -2.06
C CYS A 262 4.94 -5.21 -2.49
N MET A 263 5.31 -6.49 -2.63
CA MET A 263 4.44 -7.57 -3.16
C MET A 263 3.04 -7.64 -2.51
N GLU A 264 2.94 -7.24 -1.25
CA GLU A 264 1.72 -7.14 -0.44
C GLU A 264 0.76 -6.02 -0.87
N GLY A 265 1.21 -5.12 -1.75
CA GLY A 265 0.43 -4.07 -2.36
C GLY A 265 -0.86 -4.60 -3.00
N SER A 266 -1.91 -3.78 -2.97
CA SER A 266 -3.24 -4.14 -3.49
C SER A 266 -3.58 -3.40 -4.77
N THR A 267 -4.68 -3.79 -5.41
CA THR A 267 -5.24 -3.09 -6.58
C THR A 267 -6.77 -3.11 -6.55
N GLY A 268 -7.38 -2.15 -7.24
CA GLY A 268 -8.80 -2.23 -7.61
C GLY A 268 -9.06 -3.23 -8.75
N ALA A 269 -8.12 -3.34 -9.69
CA ALA A 269 -8.14 -4.32 -10.77
C ALA A 269 -6.73 -4.66 -11.26
N GLY A 270 -6.48 -5.93 -11.55
CA GLY A 270 -5.23 -6.39 -12.14
C GLY A 270 -5.28 -7.89 -12.46
N PRO A 271 -4.36 -8.39 -13.31
CA PRO A 271 -4.24 -9.81 -13.59
C PRO A 271 -3.96 -10.59 -12.29
N HIS A 272 -4.77 -11.62 -11.99
CA HIS A 272 -4.61 -12.37 -10.73
C HIS A 272 -3.24 -13.03 -10.62
N ILE A 273 -2.64 -13.40 -11.75
CA ILE A 273 -1.34 -14.07 -11.83
C ILE A 273 -0.20 -13.12 -11.49
N ALA A 274 -0.32 -11.83 -11.81
CA ALA A 274 0.71 -10.82 -11.50
C ALA A 274 0.84 -10.69 -9.98
N ALA A 275 -0.29 -10.55 -9.26
CA ALA A 275 -0.31 -10.45 -7.79
C ALA A 275 0.45 -11.57 -7.07
N ALA A 276 0.49 -12.76 -7.67
CA ALA A 276 1.09 -13.94 -7.05
C ALA A 276 2.54 -14.19 -7.49
N ASN A 277 3.01 -13.56 -8.56
CA ASN A 277 4.27 -13.94 -9.24
C ASN A 277 5.17 -12.75 -9.61
N THR A 278 4.80 -11.51 -9.27
CA THR A 278 5.64 -10.33 -9.51
C THR A 278 5.95 -9.62 -8.20
N GLY A 279 7.20 -9.19 -8.07
CA GLY A 279 7.72 -8.46 -6.92
C GLY A 279 8.25 -9.35 -5.78
N ILE A 280 8.71 -8.70 -4.71
CA ILE A 280 9.30 -9.35 -3.52
C ILE A 280 8.63 -8.91 -2.21
N PRO A 281 8.69 -9.73 -1.13
CA PRO A 281 8.12 -9.40 0.18
C PRO A 281 8.67 -8.10 0.76
N GLY A 282 7.80 -7.34 1.42
CA GLY A 282 8.12 -6.03 1.98
C GLY A 282 9.22 -6.05 3.04
N ILE A 283 9.25 -7.09 3.88
CA ILE A 283 10.29 -7.25 4.91
C ILE A 283 11.70 -7.35 4.31
N ALA A 284 11.83 -7.89 3.10
CA ALA A 284 13.10 -7.96 2.37
C ALA A 284 13.40 -6.65 1.65
N ALA A 285 12.38 -6.08 1.03
CA ALA A 285 12.48 -4.90 0.20
C ALA A 285 12.97 -3.66 0.97
N VAL A 286 12.42 -3.43 2.18
CA VAL A 286 12.74 -2.22 2.96
C VAL A 286 14.24 -2.13 3.33
N ARG A 287 14.85 -3.24 3.74
CA ARG A 287 16.28 -3.27 4.11
C ARG A 287 17.18 -3.08 2.90
N GLU A 288 16.83 -3.68 1.77
CA GLU A 288 17.59 -3.50 0.52
C GLU A 288 17.51 -2.06 0.00
N ALA A 289 16.35 -1.40 0.15
CA ALA A 289 16.18 0.00 -0.22
C ALA A 289 16.96 0.95 0.68
N ARG A 290 16.93 0.73 2.00
CA ARG A 290 17.72 1.49 2.98
C ARG A 290 19.22 1.39 2.66
N ARG A 291 19.73 0.17 2.49
CA ARG A 291 21.13 -0.09 2.09
C ARG A 291 21.50 0.62 0.78
N ALA A 292 20.62 0.56 -0.23
CA ALA A 292 20.87 1.22 -1.50
C ALA A 292 21.04 2.74 -1.37
N LEU A 293 20.23 3.38 -0.51
CA LEU A 293 20.34 4.81 -0.21
C LEU A 293 21.58 5.15 0.61
N ASP A 294 21.96 4.29 1.57
CA ASP A 294 23.17 4.43 2.38
C ASP A 294 24.44 4.36 1.50
N ASP A 295 24.50 3.38 0.60
CA ASP A 295 25.64 3.17 -0.31
C ASP A 295 25.87 4.31 -1.31
N VAL A 296 24.81 5.05 -1.67
CA VAL A 296 24.93 6.25 -2.50
C VAL A 296 25.02 7.54 -1.70
N GLY A 297 25.04 7.47 -0.37
CA GLY A 297 25.13 8.62 0.51
C GLY A 297 23.92 9.56 0.43
N LYS A 298 22.72 9.03 0.21
CA LYS A 298 21.46 9.80 0.10
C LYS A 298 20.53 9.67 1.30
N THR A 299 20.97 8.98 2.35
CA THR A 299 20.32 8.90 3.66
C THR A 299 20.12 10.28 4.27
N GLY A 300 18.91 10.57 4.75
CA GLY A 300 18.55 11.87 5.28
C GLY A 300 18.31 12.95 4.22
N GLU A 301 18.77 12.77 2.97
CA GLU A 301 18.46 13.65 1.84
C GLU A 301 17.20 13.20 1.09
N VAL A 302 17.09 11.89 0.83
CA VAL A 302 15.97 11.27 0.11
C VAL A 302 15.19 10.40 1.10
N SER A 303 13.92 10.74 1.33
CA SER A 303 13.05 9.98 2.23
C SER A 303 12.62 8.64 1.61
N LEU A 304 12.68 7.56 2.37
CA LEU A 304 12.20 6.24 1.97
C LEU A 304 10.79 6.00 2.51
N VAL A 305 9.80 5.97 1.62
CA VAL A 305 8.41 5.64 1.96
C VAL A 305 8.17 4.15 1.71
N PHE A 306 7.78 3.42 2.75
CA PHE A 306 7.41 2.02 2.63
C PHE A 306 5.90 1.84 2.41
N ALA A 307 5.54 0.91 1.52
CA ALA A 307 4.16 0.47 1.38
C ALA A 307 4.03 -1.01 1.03
N GLY A 308 2.91 -1.59 1.45
CA GLY A 308 2.56 -2.98 1.18
C GLY A 308 2.25 -3.72 2.49
N GLY A 309 1.01 -4.21 2.62
CA GLY A 309 0.64 -5.16 3.67
C GLY A 309 0.62 -4.63 5.11
N ILE A 310 0.86 -3.35 5.37
CA ILE A 310 0.75 -2.77 6.72
C ILE A 310 -0.71 -2.78 7.19
N ARG A 311 -0.99 -3.40 8.33
CA ARG A 311 -2.35 -3.56 8.90
C ARG A 311 -2.56 -2.75 10.18
N ASP A 312 -1.53 -2.58 10.98
CA ASP A 312 -1.62 -2.00 12.32
C ASP A 312 -0.35 -1.21 12.69
N GLY A 313 -0.31 -0.66 13.92
CA GLY A 313 0.84 0.09 14.40
C GLY A 313 2.09 -0.75 14.65
N ALA A 314 1.95 -2.06 14.87
CA ALA A 314 3.09 -2.94 15.04
C ALA A 314 3.81 -3.20 13.72
N ASP A 315 3.05 -3.48 12.64
CA ASP A 315 3.57 -3.57 11.28
C ASP A 315 4.29 -2.26 10.89
N MET A 316 3.66 -1.11 11.18
CA MET A 316 4.23 0.21 10.93
C MET A 316 5.55 0.43 11.68
N ALA A 317 5.57 0.16 13.00
CA ALA A 317 6.77 0.34 13.81
C ALA A 317 7.93 -0.57 13.34
N LYS A 318 7.63 -1.80 12.90
CA LYS A 318 8.63 -2.72 12.34
C LYS A 318 9.21 -2.19 11.04
N ALA A 319 8.37 -1.65 10.15
CA ALA A 319 8.84 -1.07 8.89
C ALA A 319 9.72 0.17 9.12
N LEU A 320 9.37 1.02 10.09
CA LEU A 320 10.21 2.16 10.50
C LEU A 320 11.55 1.67 11.07
N ALA A 321 11.53 0.69 11.99
CA ALA A 321 12.74 0.10 12.56
C ALA A 321 13.68 -0.50 11.50
N LEU A 322 13.14 -1.09 10.44
CA LEU A 322 13.95 -1.65 9.34
C LEU A 322 14.48 -0.59 8.35
N GLY A 323 14.14 0.69 8.52
CA GLY A 323 14.75 1.80 7.80
C GLY A 323 13.81 2.63 6.91
N ALA A 324 12.50 2.45 7.00
CA ALA A 324 11.55 3.37 6.36
C ALA A 324 11.46 4.69 7.14
N ASP A 325 11.32 5.82 6.43
CA ASP A 325 11.10 7.14 7.04
C ASP A 325 9.60 7.48 7.16
N ALA A 326 8.76 6.90 6.30
CA ALA A 326 7.32 7.07 6.31
C ALA A 326 6.60 5.82 5.78
N ILE A 327 5.35 5.65 6.16
CA ILE A 327 4.51 4.53 5.73
C ILE A 327 3.35 5.04 4.89
N ALA A 328 3.05 4.33 3.79
CA ALA A 328 1.82 4.54 3.04
C ALA A 328 0.87 3.34 3.17
N VAL A 329 -0.38 3.63 3.53
CA VAL A 329 -1.44 2.63 3.74
C VAL A 329 -2.57 2.79 2.72
N GLY A 330 -3.04 1.67 2.18
CA GLY A 330 -4.17 1.63 1.26
C GLY A 330 -5.29 0.74 1.78
N THR A 331 -5.07 -0.57 1.74
CA THR A 331 -6.09 -1.57 2.09
C THR A 331 -6.61 -1.42 3.52
N GLY A 332 -5.74 -1.16 4.50
CA GLY A 332 -6.16 -0.90 5.88
C GLY A 332 -7.14 0.28 5.98
N ALA A 333 -6.83 1.39 5.30
CA ALA A 333 -7.72 2.56 5.23
C ALA A 333 -9.04 2.24 4.51
N LEU A 334 -9.03 1.43 3.44
CA LEU A 334 -10.26 0.98 2.78
C LEU A 334 -11.12 0.08 3.67
N ILE A 335 -10.50 -0.79 4.48
CA ILE A 335 -11.21 -1.61 5.48
C ILE A 335 -11.85 -0.71 6.54
N ALA A 336 -11.12 0.31 7.03
CA ALA A 336 -11.68 1.31 7.94
C ALA A 336 -12.88 2.06 7.34
N LEU A 337 -12.88 2.35 6.03
CA LEU A 337 -14.03 2.97 5.36
C LEU A 337 -15.29 2.10 5.44
N ASN A 338 -15.17 0.80 5.10
CA ASN A 338 -16.18 -0.28 5.20
C ASN A 338 -15.82 -1.50 4.31
N CYS A 339 -14.65 -1.54 3.63
CA CYS A 339 -14.29 -2.65 2.75
C CYS A 339 -14.40 -3.98 3.52
N ASN A 340 -15.12 -4.95 2.93
CA ASN A 340 -15.39 -6.26 3.55
C ASN A 340 -16.18 -6.24 4.87
N LYS A 341 -16.76 -5.10 5.27
CA LYS A 341 -17.61 -5.00 6.46
C LYS A 341 -19.03 -5.43 6.15
N ASP A 342 -19.61 -6.25 7.02
CA ASP A 342 -21.04 -6.58 7.00
C ASP A 342 -21.85 -5.41 7.60
N ILE A 343 -22.59 -4.69 6.75
CA ILE A 343 -23.45 -3.56 7.12
C ILE A 343 -24.88 -3.84 6.66
N PRO A 344 -25.92 -3.31 7.33
CA PRO A 344 -27.32 -3.64 7.02
C PRO A 344 -27.72 -3.42 5.56
N GLU A 345 -27.12 -2.44 4.89
CA GLU A 345 -27.39 -2.07 3.50
C GLU A 345 -26.62 -2.92 2.48
N ALA A 346 -25.62 -3.69 2.92
CA ALA A 346 -24.77 -4.50 2.06
C ALA A 346 -25.29 -5.93 1.95
N ASP A 347 -25.26 -6.46 0.72
CA ASP A 347 -25.59 -7.85 0.43
C ASP A 347 -24.50 -8.41 -0.50
N PHE A 348 -23.44 -8.96 0.09
CA PHE A 348 -22.30 -9.46 -0.67
C PHE A 348 -22.64 -10.71 -1.49
N GLU A 349 -23.52 -11.58 -0.99
CA GLU A 349 -23.91 -12.80 -1.68
C GLU A 349 -24.72 -12.49 -2.94
N LYS A 350 -25.71 -11.59 -2.84
CA LYS A 350 -26.52 -11.18 -3.98
C LYS A 350 -25.71 -10.40 -5.02
N GLU A 351 -24.89 -9.46 -4.58
CA GLU A 351 -24.18 -8.56 -5.49
C GLU A 351 -22.94 -9.23 -6.11
N LEU A 352 -22.26 -10.10 -5.38
CA LEU A 352 -20.93 -10.61 -5.74
C LEU A 352 -20.76 -12.13 -5.62
N GLY A 353 -21.68 -12.84 -4.97
CA GLY A 353 -21.59 -14.29 -4.73
C GLY A 353 -20.51 -14.70 -3.74
N VAL A 354 -20.20 -13.84 -2.78
CA VAL A 354 -19.20 -14.07 -1.72
C VAL A 354 -19.71 -13.52 -0.39
N SER A 355 -19.14 -13.97 0.72
CA SER A 355 -19.37 -13.42 2.06
C SER A 355 -18.62 -12.11 2.29
N ALA A 356 -19.13 -11.27 3.20
CA ALA A 356 -18.35 -10.18 3.78
C ALA A 356 -17.10 -10.76 4.46
N GLY A 357 -15.94 -10.12 4.27
CA GLY A 357 -14.64 -10.64 4.70
C GLY A 357 -13.83 -11.27 3.57
N ASP A 358 -14.49 -11.84 2.56
CA ASP A 358 -13.85 -12.65 1.51
C ASP A 358 -13.88 -11.99 0.12
N CYS A 359 -14.34 -10.74 0.02
CA CYS A 359 -14.50 -10.06 -1.27
C CYS A 359 -13.18 -9.54 -1.84
N TYR A 360 -12.90 -9.95 -3.09
CA TYR A 360 -11.81 -9.45 -3.95
C TYR A 360 -12.34 -8.96 -5.32
N HIS A 361 -13.63 -8.65 -5.42
CA HIS A 361 -14.33 -8.34 -6.68
C HIS A 361 -14.39 -6.82 -6.99
N CYS A 362 -13.46 -6.01 -6.48
CA CYS A 362 -13.41 -4.55 -6.68
C CYS A 362 -13.46 -4.12 -8.17
N HIS A 363 -12.90 -4.96 -9.04
CA HIS A 363 -12.87 -4.77 -10.49
C HIS A 363 -14.26 -4.81 -11.15
N THR A 364 -15.25 -5.44 -10.50
CA THR A 364 -16.62 -5.59 -11.02
C THR A 364 -17.44 -4.30 -10.94
N GLY A 365 -17.02 -3.34 -10.11
CA GLY A 365 -17.81 -2.13 -9.85
C GLY A 365 -19.08 -2.36 -9.02
N ARG A 366 -19.31 -3.56 -8.48
CA ARG A 366 -20.49 -3.91 -7.68
C ARG A 366 -20.21 -3.97 -6.18
N CYS A 367 -19.37 -3.07 -5.67
CA CYS A 367 -18.98 -3.06 -4.26
C CYS A 367 -20.20 -2.77 -3.35
N PRO A 368 -20.65 -3.71 -2.50
CA PRO A 368 -21.91 -3.58 -1.76
C PRO A 368 -21.90 -2.50 -0.69
N VAL A 369 -20.70 -2.06 -0.28
CA VAL A 369 -20.47 -1.06 0.77
C VAL A 369 -20.13 0.33 0.24
N GLY A 370 -20.28 0.55 -1.08
CA GLY A 370 -20.10 1.88 -1.68
C GLY A 370 -18.66 2.36 -1.85
N VAL A 371 -17.65 1.52 -1.57
CA VAL A 371 -16.22 1.90 -1.64
C VAL A 371 -15.66 1.83 -3.06
N ALA A 372 -15.66 0.65 -3.69
CA ALA A 372 -15.01 0.41 -4.98
C ALA A 372 -16.01 0.28 -6.15
N THR A 373 -16.91 1.25 -6.28
CA THR A 373 -18.04 1.25 -7.23
C THR A 373 -18.32 2.63 -7.81
N GLN A 374 -18.86 2.67 -9.03
CA GLN A 374 -19.41 3.87 -9.63
C GLN A 374 -20.94 3.85 -9.74
N ASP A 375 -21.61 2.79 -9.26
CA ASP A 375 -23.07 2.69 -9.26
C ASP A 375 -23.66 3.67 -8.22
N PRO A 376 -24.49 4.65 -8.63
CA PRO A 376 -25.09 5.62 -7.72
C PRO A 376 -25.90 5.00 -6.56
N LYS A 377 -26.51 3.83 -6.75
CA LYS A 377 -27.26 3.14 -5.69
C LYS A 377 -26.34 2.55 -4.63
N LEU A 378 -25.23 1.95 -5.06
CA LEU A 378 -24.24 1.36 -4.16
C LEU A 378 -23.44 2.45 -3.43
N ARG A 379 -23.07 3.53 -4.15
CA ARG A 379 -22.34 4.68 -3.60
C ARG A 379 -23.04 5.33 -2.41
N LYS A 380 -24.37 5.45 -2.46
CA LYS A 380 -25.19 6.01 -1.36
C LYS A 380 -25.05 5.27 -0.02
N ARG A 381 -24.55 4.03 -0.03
CA ARG A 381 -24.35 3.23 1.18
C ARG A 381 -23.12 3.65 1.98
N LEU A 382 -22.26 4.51 1.42
CA LEU A 382 -21.09 5.06 2.09
C LEU A 382 -21.35 6.53 2.44
N ASN A 383 -21.63 6.80 3.73
CA ASN A 383 -21.65 8.17 4.25
C ASN A 383 -20.20 8.68 4.40
N PRO A 384 -19.79 9.76 3.69
CA PRO A 384 -18.42 10.26 3.76
C PRO A 384 -17.97 10.76 5.13
N ASP A 385 -18.88 11.34 5.93
CA ASP A 385 -18.55 11.91 7.26
C ASP A 385 -18.26 10.80 8.27
N ASP A 386 -19.16 9.81 8.36
CA ASP A 386 -18.95 8.67 9.25
C ASP A 386 -17.72 7.85 8.85
N ALA A 387 -17.48 7.74 7.53
CA ALA A 387 -16.34 7.01 7.00
C ALA A 387 -15.02 7.75 7.26
N ALA A 388 -15.00 9.09 7.16
CA ALA A 388 -13.84 9.90 7.50
C ALA A 388 -13.43 9.71 8.97
N LEU A 389 -14.41 9.71 9.90
CA LEU A 389 -14.13 9.49 11.32
C LEU A 389 -13.52 8.11 11.58
N ARG A 390 -13.98 7.06 10.89
CA ARG A 390 -13.39 5.72 10.99
C ARG A 390 -11.95 5.67 10.46
N VAL A 391 -11.66 6.35 9.35
CA VAL A 391 -10.31 6.47 8.81
C VAL A 391 -9.40 7.20 9.79
N TYR A 392 -9.85 8.33 10.35
CA TYR A 392 -9.13 9.04 11.40
C TYR A 392 -8.80 8.13 12.59
N ASN A 393 -9.82 7.45 13.14
CA ASN A 393 -9.63 6.57 14.29
C ASN A 393 -8.64 5.43 14.01
N TYR A 394 -8.66 4.89 12.78
CA TYR A 394 -7.71 3.86 12.38
C TYR A 394 -6.27 4.38 12.33
N LEU A 395 -6.02 5.50 11.63
CA LEU A 395 -4.68 6.12 11.56
C LEU A 395 -4.17 6.55 12.95
N HIS A 396 -5.07 7.08 13.77
CA HIS A 396 -4.78 7.46 15.15
C HIS A 396 -4.40 6.24 16.00
N SER A 397 -5.18 5.15 15.94
CA SER A 397 -4.89 3.90 16.67
C SER A 397 -3.55 3.32 16.27
N MET A 398 -3.26 3.23 14.96
CA MET A 398 -1.97 2.74 14.47
C MET A 398 -0.80 3.57 15.04
N THR A 399 -0.98 4.89 15.11
CA THR A 399 0.04 5.79 15.66
C THR A 399 0.26 5.54 17.16
N LEU A 400 -0.81 5.39 17.94
CA LEU A 400 -0.72 5.09 19.37
C LEU A 400 -0.05 3.73 19.62
N GLU A 401 -0.40 2.72 18.83
CA GLU A 401 0.20 1.38 18.87
C GLU A 401 1.71 1.41 18.55
N ALA A 402 2.13 2.16 17.54
CA ALA A 402 3.55 2.33 17.24
C ALA A 402 4.31 3.06 18.35
N GLN A 403 3.73 4.13 18.91
CA GLN A 403 4.31 4.83 20.06
C GLN A 403 4.43 3.92 21.29
N LEU A 404 3.46 3.03 21.52
CA LEU A 404 3.52 2.06 22.61
C LEU A 404 4.77 1.17 22.48
N LEU A 405 5.03 0.66 21.27
CA LEU A 405 6.18 -0.19 20.99
C LEU A 405 7.50 0.58 21.07
N ALA A 406 7.56 1.79 20.51
CA ALA A 406 8.74 2.66 20.61
C ALA A 406 9.11 2.96 22.07
N ARG A 407 8.13 3.29 22.92
CA ARG A 407 8.35 3.50 24.35
C ARG A 407 8.80 2.24 25.09
N ALA A 408 8.25 1.08 24.73
CA ALA A 408 8.67 -0.21 25.29
C ALA A 408 10.14 -0.53 24.92
N CYS A 409 10.61 -0.06 23.77
CA CYS A 409 12.02 -0.10 23.36
C CYS A 409 12.84 1.09 23.90
N GLY A 410 12.29 1.92 24.78
CA GLY A 410 12.98 3.05 25.40
C GLY A 410 13.23 4.25 24.48
N LYS A 411 12.38 4.46 23.47
CA LYS A 411 12.52 5.53 22.46
C LYS A 411 11.48 6.64 22.66
N THR A 412 11.94 7.90 22.71
CA THR A 412 11.09 9.11 22.75
C THR A 412 10.69 9.62 21.36
N ASN A 413 11.16 8.99 20.29
CA ASN A 413 10.80 9.31 18.92
C ASN A 413 10.68 7.99 18.14
N ILE A 414 9.61 7.84 17.37
CA ILE A 414 9.36 6.60 16.61
C ILE A 414 10.46 6.32 15.58
N HIS A 415 11.11 7.37 15.05
CA HIS A 415 12.20 7.27 14.07
C HIS A 415 13.53 6.90 14.73
N SER A 416 13.55 6.76 16.06
CA SER A 416 14.69 6.19 16.79
C SER A 416 14.58 4.67 16.94
N LEU A 417 13.51 4.03 16.45
CA LEU A 417 13.46 2.58 16.34
C LEU A 417 14.52 2.08 15.35
N GLU A 418 15.21 1.01 15.71
CA GLU A 418 16.34 0.47 14.95
C GLU A 418 16.14 -1.04 14.70
N PRO A 419 16.84 -1.64 13.71
CA PRO A 419 16.79 -3.09 13.49
C PRO A 419 17.17 -3.90 14.74
N GLU A 420 18.03 -3.36 15.61
CA GLU A 420 18.44 -3.92 16.91
C GLU A 420 17.28 -4.06 17.91
N ASP A 421 16.20 -3.29 17.73
CA ASP A 421 15.00 -3.40 18.56
C ASP A 421 14.13 -4.60 18.13
N LEU A 422 14.51 -5.35 17.09
CA LEU A 422 13.76 -6.46 16.52
C LEU A 422 14.52 -7.80 16.58
N ALA A 423 13.76 -8.88 16.62
CA ALA A 423 14.24 -10.24 16.36
C ALA A 423 13.26 -11.01 15.48
N ALA A 424 13.79 -11.95 14.69
CA ALA A 424 12.99 -12.82 13.83
C ALA A 424 12.53 -14.08 14.56
N LEU A 425 11.26 -14.47 14.37
CA LEU A 425 10.69 -15.70 14.92
C LEU A 425 10.92 -16.90 14.00
N THR A 426 11.33 -16.67 12.75
CA THR A 426 11.59 -17.71 11.74
C THR A 426 12.91 -17.46 11.02
N MET A 427 13.50 -18.51 10.46
CA MET A 427 14.74 -18.39 9.67
C MET A 427 14.52 -17.55 8.41
N GLU A 428 13.36 -17.69 7.78
CA GLU A 428 12.98 -16.92 6.59
C GLU A 428 12.89 -15.43 6.91
N ALA A 429 12.25 -15.06 8.03
CA ALA A 429 12.20 -13.66 8.45
C ALA A 429 13.58 -13.11 8.80
N SER A 430 14.44 -13.90 9.47
CA SER A 430 15.82 -13.51 9.75
C SER A 430 16.61 -13.24 8.47
N ALA A 431 16.49 -14.13 7.48
CA ALA A 431 17.19 -14.00 6.20
C ALA A 431 16.74 -12.76 5.41
N LEU A 432 15.44 -12.43 5.46
CA LEU A 432 14.86 -11.35 4.67
C LEU A 432 14.99 -9.98 5.35
N ALA A 433 14.62 -9.87 6.62
CA ALA A 433 14.74 -8.64 7.40
C ALA A 433 16.18 -8.37 7.88
N LYS A 434 17.07 -9.38 7.75
CA LYS A 434 18.47 -9.33 8.20
C LYS A 434 18.60 -8.92 9.66
N VAL A 435 17.77 -9.52 10.51
CA VAL A 435 17.81 -9.38 11.98
C VAL A 435 18.07 -10.73 12.62
N PRO A 436 18.65 -10.79 13.84
CA PRO A 436 18.94 -12.05 14.51
C PRO A 436 17.70 -12.90 14.76
N LEU A 437 17.85 -14.22 14.76
CA LEU A 437 16.80 -15.14 15.20
C LEU A 437 16.59 -14.98 16.71
N ALA A 438 15.33 -14.86 17.13
CA ALA A 438 14.95 -14.62 18.51
C ALA A 438 15.59 -15.64 19.47
N GLY A 439 16.26 -15.12 20.50
CA GLY A 439 17.00 -15.91 21.48
C GLY A 439 18.42 -16.32 21.05
N THR A 440 18.94 -15.78 19.95
CA THR A 440 20.28 -16.06 19.43
C THR A 440 20.93 -14.80 18.85
N ASP A 441 22.25 -14.82 18.66
CA ASP A 441 22.99 -13.79 17.90
C ASP A 441 23.15 -14.14 16.41
N TYR A 442 22.49 -15.23 15.95
CA TYR A 442 22.65 -15.72 14.59
C TYR A 442 21.68 -15.00 13.63
N THR A 443 22.24 -14.39 12.58
CA THR A 443 21.47 -13.78 11.49
C THR A 443 21.67 -14.60 10.22
N VAL A 444 20.58 -15.10 9.64
CA VAL A 444 20.66 -16.01 8.49
C VAL A 444 21.24 -15.28 7.27
N GLY A 445 22.36 -15.77 6.74
CA GLY A 445 22.98 -15.23 5.53
C GLY A 445 23.75 -13.92 5.72
N VAL A 446 24.04 -13.53 6.97
CA VAL A 446 24.85 -12.35 7.30
C VAL A 446 25.96 -12.75 8.27
N ASP A 447 27.21 -12.48 7.90
CA ASP A 447 28.38 -12.80 8.73
C ASP A 447 28.49 -11.89 9.97
N ASN A 448 28.12 -10.61 9.85
CA ASN A 448 28.08 -9.67 10.97
C ASN A 448 26.88 -8.72 10.85
N PHE A 449 25.97 -8.80 11.82
CA PHE A 449 24.75 -7.99 11.86
C PHE A 449 25.02 -6.48 11.99
N HIS A 450 26.08 -6.09 12.70
CA HIS A 450 26.42 -4.68 12.92
C HIS A 450 27.10 -4.00 11.71
N SER A 451 27.25 -4.70 10.59
CA SER A 451 27.87 -4.18 9.36
C SER A 451 26.91 -4.17 8.16
N ILE A 452 25.60 -4.21 8.39
CA ILE A 452 24.56 -4.29 7.33
C ILE A 452 24.04 -2.94 6.90
#